data_AF-A0A179IIZ5-F1
#
_entry.id   AF-A0A179IIZ5-F1
#
_cell.length_a   1.000
_cell.length_b   1.000
_cell.length_c   1.000
_cell.angle_alpha   90.00
_cell.angle_beta   90.00
_cell.angle_gamma   90.00
#
_symmetry.space_group_name_H-M   'P 1'
#
loop_
_entity.id
_entity.type
_entity.pdbx_description
1 polymer ?
#
loop_
_entity_poly.entity_id
_entity_poly.type
_entity_poly.pdbx_seq_one_letter_code
_entity_poly.pdbx_strand_id
1 'polypeptide(L)' 'MVYCDLYFDDLPAVTRECHAQDQATTNIHEDTHLSQIQGTDDLGYGYDAIQGLSADEELNNADTYALFSNAIYAGC' A
#
# COMPACT_ATOMS: atom_id res chain seq x y z
N MET A 1 1.40 -12.19 7.57
CA MET A 1 1.60 -10.85 8.16
C MET A 1 2.18 -10.93 9.55
N VAL A 2 3.17 -10.09 9.82
CA VAL A 2 3.71 -9.80 11.14
C VAL A 2 3.93 -8.29 11.17
N TYR A 3 3.43 -7.61 12.19
CA TYR A 3 3.57 -6.16 12.31
C TYR A 3 4.81 -5.79 13.15
N CYS A 4 5.56 -4.82 12.68
CA CYS A 4 6.66 -4.19 13.42
C CYS A 4 6.10 -3.14 14.41
N ASP A 5 6.87 -2.75 15.43
CA ASP A 5 6.45 -1.75 16.43
C ASP A 5 5.99 -0.43 15.80
N LEU A 6 6.65 0.00 14.71
CA LEU A 6 6.29 1.21 13.93
C LEU A 6 4.82 1.21 13.47
N TYR A 7 4.23 0.05 13.17
CA TYR A 7 2.82 -0.05 12.81
C TYR A 7 1.91 0.44 13.95
N PHE A 8 2.28 0.18 15.19
CA PHE A 8 1.51 0.56 16.38
C PHE A 8 1.87 1.94 16.88
N ASP A 9 3.13 2.35 16.76
CA ASP A 9 3.64 3.59 17.34
C ASP A 9 3.43 4.80 16.42
N ASP A 10 3.57 4.63 15.09
CA ASP A 10 3.63 5.76 14.15
C ASP A 10 2.44 5.84 13.18
N LEU A 11 1.78 4.71 12.89
CA LEU A 11 0.69 4.70 11.90
C LEU A 11 -0.69 4.96 12.53
N PRO A 12 -1.48 5.92 12.02
CA PRO A 12 -2.87 6.06 12.43
C PRO A 12 -3.69 4.85 11.94
N ALA A 13 -4.84 4.59 12.57
CA ALA A 13 -5.72 3.51 12.16
C ALA A 13 -6.19 3.67 10.69
N VAL A 14 -6.61 4.88 10.33
CA VAL A 14 -7.01 5.29 8.98
C VAL A 14 -6.69 6.77 8.80
N THR A 15 -6.25 7.19 7.61
CA THR A 15 -6.04 8.60 7.24
C THR A 15 -6.86 9.01 6.01
N ARG A 16 -7.11 10.31 5.87
CA ARG A 16 -7.63 10.96 4.64
C ARG A 16 -6.60 11.87 3.98
N GLU A 17 -5.38 11.89 4.50
CA GLU A 17 -4.27 12.55 3.82
C GLU A 17 -3.91 11.72 2.59
N CYS A 18 -3.83 12.38 1.44
CA CYS A 18 -3.53 11.74 0.18
C CYS A 18 -2.15 11.09 0.21
N HIS A 19 -2.12 9.82 -0.17
CA HIS A 19 -0.90 9.02 -0.28
C HIS A 19 -0.20 8.72 1.05
N ALA A 20 -0.77 9.17 2.17
CA ALA A 20 -0.23 8.88 3.49
C ALA A 20 -0.49 7.43 3.88
N GLN A 21 0.51 6.82 4.52
CA GLN A 21 0.42 5.48 5.05
C GLN A 21 -0.45 5.45 6.31
N ASP A 22 -1.25 4.39 6.45
CA ASP A 22 -1.99 4.08 7.66
C ASP A 22 -2.03 2.56 7.89
N GLN A 23 -2.58 2.15 9.03
CA GLN A 23 -2.69 0.74 9.37
C GLN A 23 -3.57 -0.03 8.37
N ALA A 24 -4.67 0.55 7.91
CA ALA A 24 -5.60 -0.12 7.00
C ALA A 24 -4.96 -0.44 5.64
N THR A 25 -4.26 0.53 5.07
CA THR A 25 -3.58 0.41 3.77
C THR A 25 -2.30 -0.41 3.88
N THR A 26 -1.61 -0.39 5.03
CA THR A 26 -0.51 -1.33 5.31
C THR A 26 -1.01 -2.77 5.34
N ASN A 27 -2.20 -3.03 5.91
CA ASN A 27 -2.76 -4.39 5.89
C ASN A 27 -3.11 -4.82 4.47
N ILE A 28 -3.67 -3.91 3.65
CA ILE A 28 -3.94 -4.18 2.23
C ILE A 28 -2.65 -4.50 1.47
N HIS A 29 -1.60 -3.69 1.65
CA HIS A 29 -0.27 -3.92 1.08
C HIS A 29 0.20 -5.35 1.38
N GLU A 30 0.27 -5.70 2.66
CA GLU A 30 0.81 -6.98 3.11
C GLU A 30 -0.08 -8.18 2.75
N ASP A 31 -1.41 -8.01 2.68
CA ASP A 31 -2.33 -9.04 2.19
C ASP A 31 -2.10 -9.36 0.71
N THR A 32 -1.73 -8.38 -0.10
CA THR A 32 -1.50 -8.59 -1.55
C THR A 32 -0.29 -9.47 -1.84
N HIS A 33 0.72 -9.50 -0.96
CA HIS A 33 1.87 -10.41 -1.07
C HIS A 33 1.50 -11.89 -0.96
N LEU A 34 0.33 -12.22 -0.38
CA LEU A 34 -0.10 -13.61 -0.28
C LEU A 34 -0.40 -14.17 -1.68
N SER A 35 0.31 -15.23 -2.06
CA SER A 35 0.13 -15.92 -3.36
C SER A 35 -1.30 -16.37 -3.65
N GLN A 36 -2.13 -16.55 -2.62
CA GLN A 36 -3.54 -16.93 -2.73
C GLN A 36 -4.47 -15.73 -2.98
N ILE A 37 -3.99 -14.50 -2.83
CA ILE A 37 -4.72 -13.26 -3.04
C ILE A 37 -4.29 -12.63 -4.38
N GLN A 38 -3.01 -12.29 -4.50
CA GLN A 38 -2.41 -11.84 -5.75
C GLN A 38 -0.95 -12.31 -5.88
N GLY A 39 -0.18 -12.24 -4.79
CA GLY A 39 1.25 -12.55 -4.84
C GLY A 39 2.06 -11.43 -5.48
N THR A 40 1.76 -10.19 -5.11
CA THR A 40 2.54 -9.01 -5.50
C THR A 40 3.97 -9.07 -4.94
N ASP A 41 4.86 -8.33 -5.59
CA ASP A 41 6.21 -8.00 -5.13
C ASP A 41 6.26 -6.54 -4.62
N ASP A 42 7.43 -6.15 -4.12
CA ASP A 42 7.78 -4.78 -3.75
C ASP A 42 8.68 -4.13 -4.80
N LEU A 43 8.06 -3.47 -5.77
CA LEU A 43 8.74 -2.86 -6.92
C LEU A 43 8.95 -1.35 -6.74
N GLY A 44 8.10 -0.70 -5.94
CA GLY A 44 8.20 0.71 -5.59
C GLY A 44 7.37 1.06 -4.35
N TYR A 45 7.92 1.91 -3.49
CA TYR A 45 7.27 2.39 -2.26
C TYR A 45 7.00 3.88 -2.32
N GLY A 46 5.77 4.27 -1.99
CA GLY A 46 5.30 5.65 -2.02
C GLY A 46 4.91 6.13 -3.42
N TYR A 47 4.08 7.19 -3.44
CA TYR A 47 3.42 7.69 -4.64
C TYR A 47 4.37 7.98 -5.81
N ASP A 48 5.48 8.67 -5.56
CA ASP A 48 6.42 9.04 -6.62
C ASP A 48 7.13 7.82 -7.23
N ALA A 49 7.38 6.78 -6.44
CA ALA A 49 8.05 5.58 -6.92
C ALA A 49 7.11 4.75 -7.81
N ILE A 50 5.86 4.57 -7.38
CA ILE A 50 4.89 3.76 -8.16
C ILE A 50 4.61 4.41 -9.52
N GLN A 51 4.51 5.73 -9.58
CA GLN A 51 4.25 6.47 -10.83
C GLN A 51 5.35 6.29 -11.89
N GLY A 52 6.53 5.79 -11.51
CA GLY A 52 7.62 5.45 -12.40
C GLY A 52 7.57 4.02 -12.96
N LEU A 53 6.71 3.15 -12.42
CA LEU A 53 6.57 1.76 -12.83
C LEU A 53 5.80 1.63 -14.14
N SER A 54 6.06 0.56 -14.89
CA SER A 54 5.22 0.15 -16.00
C SER A 54 3.87 -0.39 -15.51
N ALA A 55 2.88 -0.46 -16.41
CA ALA A 55 1.56 -0.96 -16.03
C ALA A 55 1.57 -2.40 -15.48
N ASP A 56 2.43 -3.28 -16.04
CA ASP A 56 2.56 -4.66 -15.56
C ASP A 56 3.25 -4.71 -14.18
N GLU A 57 4.20 -3.81 -13.93
CA GLU A 57 4.83 -3.68 -12.62
C GLU A 57 3.87 -3.12 -11.57
N GLU A 58 3.05 -2.10 -11.92
CA GLU A 58 2.01 -1.55 -11.04
C GLU A 58 0.99 -2.63 -10.61
N LEU A 59 0.55 -3.48 -11.55
CA LEU A 59 -0.35 -4.59 -11.25
C LEU A 59 0.28 -5.68 -10.36
N ASN A 60 1.61 -5.70 -10.28
CA ASN A 60 2.37 -6.64 -9.46
C ASN A 60 3.03 -5.98 -8.24
N ASN A 61 2.75 -4.70 -7.94
CA ASN A 61 3.34 -3.98 -6.82
C ASN A 61 2.34 -3.80 -5.67
N ALA A 62 2.71 -4.19 -4.45
CA ALA A 62 1.82 -4.14 -3.29
C ALA A 62 1.36 -2.72 -2.95
N ASP A 63 2.28 -1.76 -3.01
CA ASP A 63 2.02 -0.37 -2.60
C ASP A 63 1.05 0.35 -3.55
N THR A 64 0.93 -0.13 -4.79
CA THR A 64 -0.05 0.38 -5.77
C THR A 64 -1.48 0.15 -5.29
N TYR A 65 -1.77 -1.03 -4.73
CA TYR A 65 -3.08 -1.35 -4.17
C TYR A 65 -3.39 -0.53 -2.92
N ALA A 66 -2.39 -0.32 -2.05
CA ALA A 66 -2.50 0.50 -0.86
C ALA A 66 -2.80 1.97 -1.22
N LEU A 67 -2.03 2.55 -2.14
CA LEU A 67 -2.18 3.94 -2.58
C LEU A 67 -3.47 4.17 -3.37
N PHE A 68 -3.87 3.22 -4.22
CA PHE A 68 -5.17 3.28 -4.90
C PHE A 68 -6.33 3.27 -3.90
N SER A 69 -6.25 2.42 -2.86
CA SER A 69 -7.28 2.34 -1.82
C SER A 69 -7.36 3.63 -0.99
N ASN A 70 -6.22 4.20 -0.62
CA ASN A 70 -6.14 5.51 0.05
C ASN A 70 -6.80 6.60 -0.81
N ALA A 71 -6.43 6.70 -2.09
CA ALA A 71 -6.93 7.70 -3.02
C ALA A 71 -8.47 7.70 -3.08
N ILE A 72 -9.06 6.53 -3.33
CA ILE A 72 -10.52 6.35 -3.35
C ILE A 72 -11.18 6.77 -2.02
N TYR A 73 -10.58 6.42 -0.88
CA TYR A 73 -11.12 6.78 0.43
C TYR A 73 -10.99 8.29 0.76
N ALA A 74 -9.87 8.89 0.39
CA ALA A 74 -9.54 10.29 0.63
C ALA A 74 -10.18 11.25 -0.37
N GLY A 75 -10.63 10.76 -1.54
CA GLY A 75 -11.18 11.60 -2.61
C GLY A 75 -10.08 12.32 -3.41
N CYS A 76 -8.92 11.70 -3.52
CA CYS A 76 -7.86 12.01 -4.47
C CYS A 76 -7.55 10.74 -5.30
#